data_AF-A0A699WMR8-F1
#
_entry.id   AF-A0A699WMR8-F1
#
_cell.length_a   1.000
_cell.length_b   1.000
_cell.length_c   1.000
_cell.angle_alpha   90.00
_cell.angle_beta   90.00
_cell.angle_gamma   90.00
#
_symmetry.space_group_name_H-M   'P 1'
#
loop_
_entity.id
_entity.type
_entity.pdbx_description
1 polymer ?
#
loop_
_entity_poly.entity_id
_entity_poly.type
_entity_poly.pdbx_seq_one_letter_code
_entity_poly.pdbx_strand_id
1 'polypeptide(L)'
;LVILKKMAPKKRTTRATPATTTTPTITVTNAQLQALIDRCVAAALVECDADRSRNGDNSNDSGTCRRRQMTTPRECTYIDLLKCQSMSF
;
A
#
# COMPACT_ATOMS: atom_id res chain seq x y z
N LEU A 1 -86.15 -15.64 25.93
CA LEU A 1 -85.29 -14.54 25.43
C LEU A 1 -83.88 -14.77 25.95
N VAL A 2 -82.93 -15.17 25.08
CA VAL A 2 -81.54 -15.42 25.51
C VAL A 2 -80.76 -14.12 25.38
N ILE A 3 -80.26 -13.59 26.50
CA ILE A 3 -79.53 -12.32 26.53
C ILE A 3 -78.06 -12.58 26.16
N LEU A 4 -77.63 -12.11 24.98
CA LEU A 4 -76.24 -12.13 24.57
C LEU A 4 -75.49 -10.95 25.21
N LYS A 5 -74.57 -11.23 26.14
CA LYS A 5 -73.71 -10.23 26.76
C LYS A 5 -72.61 -9.81 25.78
N LYS A 6 -72.68 -8.56 25.30
CA LYS A 6 -71.68 -7.97 24.40
C LYS A 6 -70.38 -7.71 25.16
N MET A 7 -69.27 -8.33 24.73
CA MET A 7 -67.93 -8.09 25.29
C MET A 7 -67.11 -7.18 24.38
N ALA A 8 -66.31 -6.29 24.98
CA ALA A 8 -65.50 -5.31 24.27
C ALA A 8 -64.32 -5.97 23.52
N PRO A 9 -63.89 -5.44 22.36
CA PRO A 9 -62.85 -6.08 21.55
C PRO A 9 -61.50 -6.06 22.28
N LYS A 10 -60.86 -7.22 22.41
CA LYS A 10 -59.55 -7.36 23.06
C LYS A 10 -58.45 -6.99 22.05
N LYS A 11 -57.65 -5.97 22.36
CA LYS A 11 -56.54 -5.52 21.50
C LYS A 11 -55.48 -6.62 21.38
N ARG A 12 -55.24 -7.13 20.17
CA ARG A 12 -54.12 -8.05 19.87
C ARG A 12 -52.89 -7.23 19.54
N THR A 13 -51.78 -7.54 20.20
CA THR A 13 -50.46 -6.98 19.90
C THR A 13 -49.72 -8.00 19.05
N THR A 14 -49.36 -7.62 17.83
CA THR A 14 -48.50 -8.43 16.95
C THR A 14 -47.05 -8.10 17.27
N ARG A 15 -46.31 -9.08 17.79
CA ARG A 15 -44.87 -8.94 18.05
C ARG A 15 -44.14 -9.06 16.71
N ALA A 16 -43.42 -8.01 16.33
CA ALA A 16 -42.53 -8.05 15.18
C ALA A 16 -41.26 -8.85 15.52
N THR A 17 -40.83 -9.72 14.62
CA THR A 17 -39.57 -10.45 14.74
C THR A 17 -38.44 -9.56 14.20
N PRO A 18 -37.36 -9.32 14.94
CA PRO A 18 -36.22 -8.57 14.43
C PRO A 18 -35.51 -9.38 13.33
N ALA A 19 -35.12 -8.70 12.25
CA ALA A 19 -34.33 -9.29 11.17
C ALA A 19 -32.85 -9.33 11.58
N THR A 20 -32.20 -10.48 11.40
CA THR A 20 -30.76 -10.65 11.66
C THR A 20 -29.96 -10.24 10.43
N THR A 21 -29.06 -9.27 10.56
CA THR A 21 -28.07 -8.93 9.54
C THR A 21 -26.81 -9.76 9.76
N THR A 22 -26.45 -10.60 8.79
CA THR A 22 -25.23 -11.41 8.84
C THR A 22 -24.16 -10.77 7.97
N THR A 23 -23.00 -10.46 8.56
CA THR A 23 -21.82 -9.98 7.83
C THR A 23 -21.01 -11.20 7.34
N PRO A 24 -20.69 -11.32 6.04
CA PRO A 24 -19.86 -12.40 5.56
C PRO A 24 -18.43 -12.25 6.09
N THR A 25 -17.94 -13.30 6.76
CA THR A 25 -16.54 -13.40 7.16
C THR A 25 -15.76 -14.02 6.01
N ILE A 26 -14.82 -13.28 5.44
CA ILE A 26 -13.98 -13.77 4.36
C ILE A 26 -12.68 -14.30 4.97
N THR A 27 -12.45 -15.61 4.88
CA THR A 27 -11.21 -16.23 5.36
C THR A 27 -10.16 -16.16 4.25
N VAL A 28 -9.14 -15.35 4.44
CA VAL A 28 -7.98 -15.30 3.53
C VAL A 28 -6.99 -16.38 3.95
N THR A 29 -6.60 -17.24 3.01
CA THR A 29 -5.62 -18.31 3.28
C THR A 29 -4.18 -17.82 3.05
N ASN A 30 -3.22 -18.44 3.73
CA ASN A 30 -1.80 -18.11 3.53
C ASN A 30 -1.35 -18.27 2.06
N ALA A 31 -1.92 -19.24 1.34
CA ALA A 31 -1.64 -19.43 -0.09
C ALA A 31 -2.13 -18.25 -0.94
N GLN A 32 -3.27 -17.65 -0.61
CA GLN A 32 -3.78 -16.46 -1.31
C GLN A 32 -2.91 -15.23 -1.02
N LEU A 33 -2.42 -15.09 0.22
CA LEU A 33 -1.46 -14.04 0.57
C LEU A 33 -0.15 -14.20 -0.19
N GLN A 34 0.39 -15.43 -0.26
CA GLN A 34 1.62 -15.70 -1.01
C GLN A 34 1.44 -15.38 -2.50
N ALA A 35 0.32 -15.78 -3.10
CA ALA A 35 0.02 -15.47 -4.50
C ALA A 35 -0.08 -13.96 -4.78
N LEU A 36 -0.59 -13.17 -3.84
CA LEU A 36 -0.62 -11.71 -3.94
C LEU A 36 0.79 -11.11 -3.86
N ILE A 37 1.62 -11.62 -2.94
CA ILE A 37 3.03 -11.19 -2.80
C ILE A 37 3.79 -11.48 -4.09
N ASP A 38 3.68 -12.70 -4.61
CA ASP A 38 4.40 -13.11 -5.83
C ASP A 38 4.00 -12.24 -7.03
N ARG A 39 2.71 -11.91 -7.15
CA ARG A 39 2.20 -11.00 -8.19
C ARG A 39 2.75 -9.58 -8.03
N CYS A 40 2.77 -9.05 -6.80
CA CYS A 40 3.32 -7.73 -6.52
C CYS A 40 4.82 -7.65 -6.81
N VAL A 41 5.58 -8.69 -6.45
CA VAL A 41 7.01 -8.78 -6.75
C VAL A 41 7.26 -8.84 -8.26
N ALA A 42 6.50 -9.67 -8.98
CA ALA A 42 6.61 -9.74 -10.45
C ALA A 42 6.30 -8.38 -11.11
N ALA A 43 5.27 -7.66 -10.64
CA ALA A 43 4.94 -6.34 -11.14
C ALA A 43 6.06 -5.32 -10.89
N ALA A 44 6.62 -5.29 -9.68
CA ALA A 44 7.72 -4.40 -9.32
C ALA A 44 9.00 -4.69 -10.13
N LEU A 45 9.29 -5.97 -10.40
CA LEU A 45 10.42 -6.36 -11.24
C LEU A 45 10.24 -5.86 -12.67
N VAL A 46 9.06 -6.06 -13.26
CA VAL A 46 8.73 -5.58 -14.62
C VAL A 46 8.84 -4.06 -14.70
N GLU A 47 8.37 -3.33 -13.71
CA GLU A 47 8.50 -1.86 -13.66
C GLU A 47 9.97 -1.41 -13.55
N CYS A 48 10.76 -2.08 -12.71
CA CYS A 48 12.19 -1.81 -12.59
C CYS A 48 12.95 -2.13 -13.88
N ASP A 49 12.62 -3.22 -14.56
CA ASP A 49 13.20 -3.58 -15.85
C ASP A 49 12.80 -2.56 -16.94
N ALA A 50 11.56 -2.08 -16.94
CA ALA A 50 11.09 -1.04 -17.85
C ALA A 50 11.80 0.31 -17.61
N ASP A 51 12.00 0.69 -16.34
CA ASP A 51 12.72 1.90 -15.99
C ASP A 51 14.22 1.81 -16.34
N ARG A 52 14.86 0.66 -16.06
CA ARG A 52 16.24 0.37 -16.50
C ARG A 52 16.37 0.33 -18.02
N SER A 53 15.37 -0.20 -18.73
CA SER A 53 15.31 -0.21 -20.19
C SER A 53 15.24 1.20 -20.76
N ARG A 54 14.46 2.10 -20.13
CA ARG A 54 14.40 3.52 -20.49
C ARG A 54 15.73 4.25 -20.26
N ASN A 55 16.49 3.86 -19.23
CA ASN A 55 17.85 4.37 -19.00
C ASN A 55 18.93 3.62 -19.81
N GLY A 56 18.55 2.55 -20.52
CA GLY A 56 19.44 1.69 -21.30
C GLY A 56 19.84 2.25 -22.67
N ASP A 57 19.21 3.34 -23.11
CA ASP A 57 19.63 4.13 -24.28
C ASP A 57 20.30 5.46 -23.88
N ASN A 58 20.92 5.49 -22.69
CA ASN A 58 22.04 6.40 -22.52
C ASN A 58 23.25 5.76 -23.22
N SER A 59 23.25 5.81 -24.56
CA SER A 59 24.49 5.74 -25.31
C SER A 59 25.34 6.93 -24.85
N ASN A 60 26.11 6.68 -23.80
CA ASN A 60 27.15 7.58 -23.33
C ASN A 60 28.30 7.50 -24.35
N ASP A 61 28.04 7.89 -25.58
CA ASP A 61 29.04 8.26 -26.56
C ASP A 61 29.27 9.78 -26.52
N SER A 62 29.02 10.40 -25.35
CA SER A 62 29.66 11.66 -25.02
C SER A 62 31.12 11.36 -24.71
N GLY A 63 31.89 11.26 -25.80
CA GLY A 63 33.33 11.28 -25.78
C GLY A 63 33.82 12.43 -24.92
N THR A 64 34.17 12.11 -23.69
CA THR A 64 35.32 12.61 -22.95
C THR A 64 35.30 11.85 -21.64
N CYS A 65 36.05 10.77 -21.63
CA CYS A 65 36.67 10.22 -20.43
C CYS A 65 37.62 11.27 -19.84
N ARG A 66 37.10 12.42 -19.41
CA ARG A 66 37.76 13.23 -18.40
C ARG A 66 37.39 12.57 -17.10
N ARG A 67 38.05 11.43 -16.82
CA ARG A 67 38.11 10.85 -15.48
C ARG A 67 38.24 12.05 -14.55
N ARG A 68 37.22 12.36 -13.75
CA ARG A 68 37.45 13.12 -12.54
C ARG A 68 38.44 12.25 -11.80
N GLN A 69 39.71 12.64 -11.84
CA GLN A 69 40.74 12.02 -11.02
C GLN A 69 40.15 12.08 -9.62
N MET A 70 39.78 10.92 -9.08
CA MET A 70 39.43 10.79 -7.68
C MET A 70 40.67 11.32 -6.97
N THR A 71 40.57 12.56 -6.47
CA THR A 71 41.70 13.13 -5.75
C THR A 71 41.91 12.20 -4.56
N THR A 72 43.16 11.84 -4.31
CA THR A 72 43.54 10.99 -3.16
C THR A 72 42.72 11.40 -1.94
N PRO A 73 42.15 10.45 -1.16
CA PRO A 73 41.45 10.79 0.06
C PRO A 73 42.42 11.59 0.93
N ARG A 74 42.17 12.90 1.05
CA ARG A 74 42.94 13.76 1.93
C ARG A 74 42.41 13.52 3.33
N GLU A 75 43.32 13.38 4.29
CA GLU A 75 42.97 13.36 5.70
C GLU A 75 42.40 14.74 6.06
N CYS A 76 41.07 14.87 6.06
CA CYS A 76 40.41 16.08 6.54
C CYS A 76 40.46 16.09 8.06
N THR A 77 41.02 17.14 8.64
CA THR A 77 40.97 17.36 10.08
C THR A 77 39.58 17.91 10.46
N TYR A 78 39.18 17.82 11.73
CA TYR A 78 37.90 18.36 12.23
C TYR A 78 37.64 19.82 11.82
N ILE A 79 38.69 20.65 11.76
CA ILE A 79 38.60 22.04 11.31
C ILE A 79 38.27 22.16 9.82
N ASP A 80 38.74 21.23 8.98
CA ASP A 80 38.48 21.23 7.55
C ASP A 80 37.01 20.92 7.25
N LEU A 81 36.38 20.07 8.06
CA LEU A 81 34.94 19.79 7.98
C LEU A 81 34.09 21.02 8.36
N LEU A 82 34.50 21.76 9.40
CA LEU A 82 33.80 22.98 9.83
C LEU A 82 33.85 24.11 8.80
N LYS A 83 34.82 24.08 7.87
CA LYS A 83 34.95 25.06 6.79
C LYS A 83 34.20 24.66 5.51
N CYS A 84 33.74 23.43 5.38
CA CYS A 84 32.92 23.00 4.25
C CYS A 84 31.50 23.56 4.42
N GLN A 85 31.06 24.42 3.49
CA GLN A 85 29.66 24.84 3.45
C GLN A 85 28.75 23.64 3.20
N SER A 86 27.65 23.56 3.96
CA SER A 86 26.59 22.58 3.73
C SER A 86 26.10 22.72 2.29
N MET A 87 26.34 21.69 1.48
CA MET A 87 25.64 21.52 0.22
C MET A 87 24.17 21.31 0.56
N SER A 88 23.34 22.31 0.27
CA SER A 88 21.89 22.17 0.35
C SER A 88 21.45 21.10 -0.66
N PHE A 89 20.81 20.04 -0.18
CA PHE A 89 20.19 19.00 -1.00
C PHE A 89 18.79 19.42 -1.44
#